data_AF-A0A353WIH0-F1
#
_entry.id   AF-A0A353WIH0-F1
#
_cell.length_a   1.000
_cell.length_b   1.000
_cell.length_c   1.000
_cell.angle_alpha   90.00
_cell.angle_beta   90.00
_cell.angle_gamma   90.00
#
_symmetry.space_group_name_H-M   'P 1'
#
loop_
_entity.id
_entity.type
_entity.pdbx_description
1 polymer ?
#
loop_
_entity_poly.entity_id
_entity_poly.type
_entity_poly.pdbx_seq_one_letter_code
_entity_poly.pdbx_strand_id
1 'polypeptide(L)'
;MENVESMEPRIIKTQDENGEIHNFELIDVLHLDDQDYGLLIYLDGKEEEGGEEEEEVIIMKLHKEDDAYTFETIENDEEFNKVVSYLETEGELEFEEEDEEEE
;
A
#
# COMPACT_ATOMS: atom_id res chain seq x y z
N MET A 1 -16.83 22.55 13.61
CA MET A 1 -16.50 21.24 14.19
C MET A 1 -16.13 20.39 13.02
N GLU A 2 -14.82 20.31 12.78
CA GLU A 2 -14.24 19.36 11.83
C GLU A 2 -14.52 17.98 12.40
N ASN A 3 -15.41 17.23 11.76
CA ASN A 3 -15.59 15.81 12.03
C ASN A 3 -14.38 15.12 11.39
N VAL A 4 -13.28 15.06 12.13
CA VAL A 4 -12.20 14.12 11.84
C VAL A 4 -12.76 12.76 12.23
N GLU A 5 -13.52 12.15 11.31
CA GLU A 5 -14.03 10.80 11.50
C GLU A 5 -12.84 9.91 11.77
N SER A 6 -12.89 9.21 12.90
CA SER A 6 -11.88 8.25 13.32
C SER A 6 -11.69 7.25 12.19
N MET A 7 -10.61 7.39 11.41
CA MET A 7 -10.10 6.33 10.53
C MET A 7 -9.68 5.19 11.47
N GLU A 8 -10.62 4.31 11.77
CA GLU A 8 -10.30 3.04 12.41
C GLU A 8 -9.34 2.30 11.47
N PRO A 9 -8.16 1.86 11.95
CA PRO A 9 -7.21 1.15 11.12
C PRO A 9 -7.90 -0.08 10.52
N ARG A 10 -7.96 -0.13 9.19
CA ARG A 10 -8.62 -1.22 8.48
C ARG A 10 -7.63 -2.35 8.30
N ILE A 11 -7.51 -3.22 9.31
CA ILE A 11 -6.66 -4.40 9.20
C ILE A 11 -7.30 -5.42 8.26
N ILE A 12 -6.62 -5.71 7.16
CA ILE A 12 -6.98 -6.69 6.15
C ILE A 12 -6.12 -7.94 6.35
N LYS A 13 -6.73 -9.11 6.15
CA LYS A 13 -6.01 -10.39 6.14
C LYS A 13 -6.02 -10.91 4.73
N THR A 14 -4.84 -11.07 4.14
CA THR A 14 -4.69 -11.73 2.85
C THR A 14 -4.08 -13.11 3.07
N GLN A 15 -4.33 -14.00 2.12
CA GLN A 15 -3.74 -15.32 2.09
C GLN A 15 -2.93 -15.43 0.80
N ASP A 16 -1.67 -15.82 0.91
CA ASP A 16 -0.79 -16.01 -0.23
C ASP A 16 -1.04 -17.35 -0.95
N GLU A 17 -0.25 -17.63 -1.99
CA GLU A 17 -0.32 -18.90 -2.75
C GLU A 17 0.14 -20.13 -1.94
N ASN A 18 0.91 -19.93 -0.87
CA ASN A 18 1.38 -20.98 0.03
C ASN A 18 0.36 -21.31 1.13
N GLY A 19 -0.68 -20.49 1.25
CA GLY A 19 -1.70 -20.57 2.28
C GLY A 19 -1.33 -19.87 3.59
N GLU A 20 -0.25 -19.09 3.59
CA GLU A 20 0.18 -18.25 4.70
C GLU A 20 -0.73 -17.01 4.80
N ILE A 21 -1.07 -16.64 6.03
CA ILE A 21 -1.96 -15.50 6.30
C ILE A 21 -1.08 -14.31 6.67
N HIS A 22 -1.20 -13.25 5.90
CA HIS A 22 -0.49 -12.00 6.10
C HIS A 22 -1.48 -10.92 6.54
N ASN A 23 -1.20 -10.23 7.65
CA ASN A 23 -2.00 -9.10 8.08
C ASN A 23 -1.40 -7.80 7.54
N PHE A 24 -2.26 -6.99 6.92
CA PHE A 24 -1.92 -5.68 6.37
C PHE A 24 -2.82 -4.62 6.99
N GLU A 25 -2.30 -3.42 7.22
CA GLU A 25 -3.10 -2.27 7.61
C GLU A 25 -3.40 -1.41 6.39
N LEU A 26 -4.67 -1.35 5.97
CA LEU A 26 -5.09 -0.44 4.91
C LEU A 26 -5.20 0.98 5.49
N ILE A 27 -4.31 1.84 5.01
CA ILE A 27 -4.26 3.26 5.38
C ILE A 27 -5.27 4.02 4.52
N ASP A 28 -5.18 3.87 3.20
CA ASP A 28 -6.10 4.51 2.27
C ASP A 28 -6.26 3.76 0.94
N VAL A 29 -7.23 4.17 0.12
CA VAL A 29 -7.46 3.66 -1.23
C VAL A 29 -7.43 4.81 -2.23
N LEU A 30 -6.44 4.79 -3.11
CA LEU A 30 -6.29 5.69 -4.23
C LEU A 30 -7.17 5.24 -5.41
N HIS A 31 -7.74 6.18 -6.14
CA HIS A 31 -8.43 5.92 -7.40
C HIS A 31 -7.71 6.62 -8.56
N LEU A 32 -7.16 5.85 -9.49
CA LEU A 32 -6.40 6.35 -10.64
C LEU A 32 -6.77 5.55 -11.91
N ASP A 33 -7.08 6.25 -13.01
CA ASP A 33 -7.42 5.64 -14.32
C ASP A 33 -8.53 4.55 -14.26
N ASP A 34 -9.60 4.80 -13.51
CA ASP A 34 -10.71 3.84 -13.24
C ASP A 34 -10.28 2.58 -12.47
N GLN A 35 -9.09 2.60 -11.87
CA GLN A 35 -8.53 1.53 -11.06
C GLN A 35 -8.35 2.00 -9.61
N ASP A 36 -8.72 1.13 -8.67
CA ASP A 36 -8.48 1.37 -7.25
C ASP A 36 -7.13 0.76 -6.83
N TYR A 37 -6.36 1.46 -6.00
CA TYR A 37 -5.09 1.03 -5.42
C TYR A 37 -5.14 1.20 -3.90
N GLY A 38 -4.85 0.14 -3.14
CA GLY A 38 -4.78 0.19 -1.68
C GLY A 38 -3.37 0.45 -1.20
N LEU A 39 -3.23 1.41 -0.28
CA LEU A 39 -2.02 1.69 0.48
C LEU A 39 -2.04 0.83 1.74
N LEU A 40 -1.11 -0.12 1.84
CA LEU A 40 -1.11 -1.17 2.85
C LEU A 40 0.22 -1.19 3.59
N ILE A 41 0.19 -1.20 4.92
CA ILE A 41 1.39 -1.45 5.73
C ILE A 41 1.45 -2.92 6.11
N TYR A 42 2.56 -3.58 5.85
CA TYR A 42 2.72 -4.99 6.21
C TYR A 42 2.98 -5.15 7.71
N LEU A 43 2.04 -5.77 8.44
CA LEU A 43 2.11 -5.89 9.90
C LEU A 43 2.87 -7.12 10.39
N ASP A 44 2.89 -8.21 9.60
CA ASP A 44 3.56 -9.47 9.96
C ASP A 44 5.07 -9.48 9.62
N GLY A 45 5.59 -8.47 8.92
CA GLY A 45 6.98 -8.42 8.45
C GLY A 45 8.01 -7.97 9.48
N LYS A 46 7.63 -7.74 10.74
CA LYS A 46 8.52 -7.24 11.80
C LYS A 46 9.56 -8.26 12.32
N GLU A 47 10.10 -9.12 11.46
CA GLU A 47 11.10 -10.13 11.83
C GLU A 47 12.42 -10.08 11.05
N GLU A 48 12.71 -9.05 10.23
CA GLU A 48 14.09 -8.86 9.75
C GLU A 48 14.93 -8.03 10.73
N GLU A 49 15.91 -8.71 11.33
CA GLU A 49 16.82 -8.23 12.34
C GLU A 49 17.69 -7.05 11.84
N GLY A 50 17.37 -5.83 12.26
CA GLY A 50 18.38 -4.76 12.44
C GLY A 50 18.53 -3.69 11.36
N GLY A 51 17.50 -3.44 10.55
CA GLY A 51 17.36 -2.19 9.78
C GLY A 51 16.53 -1.17 10.56
N GLU A 52 16.65 0.10 10.22
CA GLU A 52 15.84 1.18 10.81
C GLU A 52 14.34 0.86 10.64
N GLU A 53 13.51 1.23 11.61
CA GLU A 53 12.07 0.92 11.65
C GLU A 53 11.30 1.70 10.57
N GLU A 54 11.57 1.44 9.30
CA GLU A 54 10.85 1.99 8.17
C GLU A 54 9.58 1.18 8.00
N GLU A 55 8.44 1.84 8.24
CA GLU A 55 7.13 1.27 7.97
C GLU A 55 6.98 1.13 6.45
N GLU A 56 7.34 -0.03 5.90
CA GLU A 56 7.27 -0.29 4.46
C GLU A 56 5.80 -0.22 3.99
N VAL A 57 5.46 0.85 3.27
CA VAL A 57 4.16 1.04 2.66
C VAL A 57 4.16 0.35 1.30
N ILE A 58 3.25 -0.61 1.15
CA ILE A 58 3.08 -1.40 -0.07
C ILE A 58 1.83 -0.89 -0.80
N ILE A 59 1.98 -0.63 -2.10
CA ILE A 59 0.87 -0.25 -2.98
C ILE A 59 0.44 -1.50 -3.75
N MET A 60 -0.82 -1.90 -3.57
CA MET A 60 -1.41 -3.02 -4.32
C MET A 60 -2.67 -2.59 -5.05
N LYS A 61 -2.90 -3.18 -6.21
CA LYS A 61 -4.09 -2.93 -7.03
C LYS A 61 -5.30 -3.62 -6.40
N LEU A 62 -6.32 -2.84 -6.08
CA LEU A 62 -7.57 -3.33 -5.52
C LEU A 62 -8.53 -3.67 -6.65
N HIS A 63 -8.84 -4.96 -6.79
CA HIS A 63 -9.86 -5.47 -7.69
C HIS A 63 -11.10 -5.89 -6.91
N LYS A 64 -12.23 -5.29 -7.24
CA LYS A 64 -13.53 -5.72 -6.73
C LYS A 64 -14.23 -6.58 -7.78
N GLU A 65 -14.28 -7.89 -7.55
CA GLU A 65 -15.09 -8.81 -8.35
C GLU A 65 -16.26 -9.36 -7.52
N ASP A 66 -17.48 -9.14 -8.02
CA ASP A 66 -18.77 -9.54 -7.44
C ASP A 66 -18.99 -9.11 -5.96
N ASP A 67 -18.43 -9.87 -5.01
CA ASP A 67 -18.57 -9.71 -3.56
C ASP A 67 -17.22 -9.87 -2.83
N ALA A 68 -16.12 -10.04 -3.58
CA ALA A 68 -14.76 -10.23 -3.07
C ALA A 68 -13.84 -9.07 -3.47
N TYR A 69 -12.92 -8.74 -2.58
CA TYR A 69 -11.82 -7.82 -2.83
C TYR A 69 -10.55 -8.64 -2.99
N THR A 70 -9.90 -8.50 -4.13
CA THR A 70 -8.62 -9.12 -4.46
C THR A 70 -7.58 -8.02 -4.54
N PHE A 71 -6.45 -8.23 -3.85
CA PHE A 71 -5.29 -7.37 -3.97
C PHE A 71 -4.29 -8.02 -4.92
N GLU A 72 -3.88 -7.30 -5.94
CA GLU A 72 -2.92 -7.74 -6.95
C GLU A 72 -1.67 -6.85 -6.88
N THR A 73 -0.49 -7.46 -6.87
CA THR A 73 0.77 -6.73 -6.95
C THR A 73 0.88 -6.05 -8.32
N ILE A 74 1.32 -4.80 -8.35
CA ILE A 74 1.54 -4.09 -9.61
C ILE A 74 2.85 -4.62 -10.22
N GLU A 75 2.75 -5.50 -11.21
CA GLU A 75 3.92 -6.04 -11.92
C GLU A 75 4.50 -5.07 -12.97
N ASN A 76 3.81 -3.96 -13.24
CA ASN A 76 4.19 -2.97 -14.23
C ASN A 76 4.80 -1.73 -13.57
N ASP A 77 6.12 -1.59 -13.69
CA ASP A 77 6.86 -0.46 -13.10
C ASP A 77 6.36 0.90 -13.60
N GLU A 78 5.93 1.05 -14.86
CA GLU A 78 5.37 2.32 -15.37
C GLU A 78 4.05 2.65 -14.69
N GLU A 79 3.21 1.65 -14.41
CA GLU A 79 1.95 1.81 -13.69
C GLU A 79 2.22 2.20 -12.23
N PHE A 80 3.12 1.50 -11.56
CA PHE A 80 3.50 1.78 -10.18
C PHE A 80 4.04 3.21 -10.02
N ASN A 81 5.01 3.60 -10.85
CA ASN A 81 5.59 4.95 -10.81
C ASN A 81 4.52 6.04 -11.03
N LYS A 82 3.53 5.78 -11.89
CA LYS A 82 2.44 6.73 -12.12
C LYS A 82 1.57 6.91 -10.88
N VAL A 83 1.30 5.82 -10.16
CA VAL A 83 0.55 5.82 -8.89
C VAL A 83 1.32 6.58 -7.80
N VAL A 84 2.61 6.30 -7.65
CA VAL A 84 3.49 7.01 -6.71
C VAL A 84 3.54 8.51 -7.01
N SER A 85 3.86 8.90 -8.25
CA SER A 85 3.88 10.32 -8.64
C SER A 85 2.54 11.02 -8.43
N TYR A 86 1.42 10.29 -8.57
CA TYR A 86 0.10 10.85 -8.28
C TYR A 86 -0.08 11.11 -6.77
N LEU A 87 0.33 10.18 -5.91
CA LEU A 87 0.28 10.32 -4.45
C LEU A 87 1.14 11.48 -3.95
N GLU A 88 2.35 11.62 -4.50
CA GLU A 88 3.25 12.74 -4.20
C GLU A 88 2.65 14.08 -4.64
N THR A 89 2.00 14.11 -5.81
CA THR A 89 1.38 15.33 -6.36
C THR A 89 0.18 15.79 -5.54
N GLU A 90 -0.69 14.86 -5.13
CA GLU A 90 -1.85 15.17 -4.29
C GLU A 90 -1.47 15.44 -2.83
N GLY A 91 -0.22 15.14 -2.42
CA GLY A 91 0.31 15.41 -1.09
C GLY A 91 -0.27 14.49 -0.01
N GLU A 92 -0.82 13.34 -0.41
CA GLU A 92 -1.37 12.34 0.51
C GLU A 92 -0.26 11.49 1.13
N LEU A 93 0.88 11.35 0.44
CA LEU A 93 2.09 10.70 0.95
C LEU A 93 3.36 11.43 0.49
N GLU A 94 4.30 11.61 1.40
CA GLU A 94 5.69 11.98 1.10
C GLU A 94 6.49 10.67 1.05
N PHE A 95 6.77 10.17 -0.15
CA PHE A 95 7.75 9.10 -0.32
C PHE A 95 9.12 9.76 -0.25
N GLU A 96 9.98 9.30 0.67
CA GLU A 96 11.40 9.66 0.59
C GLU A 96 11.95 8.94 -0.63
N GLU A 97 12.25 9.68 -1.71
CA GLU A 97 13.06 9.13 -2.80
C GLU A 97 14.37 8.68 -2.14
N GLU A 98 14.58 7.37 -2.00
CA GLU A 98 15.90 6.83 -1.72
C GLU A 98 16.78 7.24 -2.92
N ASP A 99 17.48 8.37 -2.77
CA ASP A 99 18.53 8.80 -3.67
C ASP A 99 19.50 7.62 -3.80
N GLU A 100 19.37 6.85 -4.90
CA GLU A 100 20.39 5.90 -5.33
C GLU A 100 21.65 6.71 -5.67
N GLU A 101 22.43 7.07 -4.64
CA GLU A 101 23.81 7.52 -4.80
C GLU A 101 24.66 6.31 -5.25
N GLU A 102 24.58 5.94 -6.53
CA GLU A 102 25.63 5.14 -7.16
C GLU A 102 26.83 6.06 -7.51
N GLU A 103 27.93 5.88 -6.75
CA GLU A 103 29.28 6.44 -6.96
C GLU A 103 29.89 6.17 -8.36
#